data_AF-A0AAU3AZ99-F1
#
_entry.id   AF-A0AAU3AZ99-F1
#
_cell.length_a   1.000
_cell.length_b   1.000
_cell.length_c   1.000
_cell.angle_alpha   90.00
_cell.angle_beta   90.00
_cell.angle_gamma   90.00
#
_symmetry.space_group_name_H-M   'P 1'
#
loop_
_entity.id
_entity.type
_entity.pdbx_description
1 polymer ?
#
loop_
_entity_poly.entity_id
_entity_poly.type
_entity_poly.pdbx_seq_one_letter_code
_entity_poly.pdbx_strand_id
1 'polypeptide(L)'
;MPETMPVTCALHPLIAEVAAERYNSGFYYDAVSRAFQAVEHRVQILIGVHEVGEKLMGIALGKPAPKITVNRSMGGSLESEQSGMQLLFKGAMLALRNPRMHGPDQEDARDEAEEMLVFASFLMRRLDIEDEQRKVAATGP
;
A
#
# COMPACT_ATOMS: atom_id res chain seq x y z
N MET A 1 -30.68 -1.96 16.69
CA MET A 1 -29.45 -2.24 15.92
C MET A 1 -29.09 -0.93 15.24
N PRO A 2 -27.89 -0.34 15.44
CA PRO A 2 -27.49 0.80 14.63
C PRO A 2 -27.47 0.36 13.15
N GLU A 3 -28.10 1.13 12.28
CA GLU A 3 -28.08 0.87 10.84
C GLU A 3 -26.63 0.91 10.34
N THR A 4 -26.22 -0.13 9.61
CA THR A 4 -24.91 -0.17 8.98
C THR A 4 -24.90 0.85 7.84
N MET A 5 -23.99 1.84 7.87
CA MET A 5 -23.81 2.79 6.77
C MET A 5 -22.85 2.16 5.73
N PRO A 6 -23.32 1.79 4.53
CA PRO A 6 -22.41 1.26 3.51
C PRO A 6 -21.53 2.37 2.97
N VAL A 7 -20.23 2.09 2.80
CA VAL A 7 -19.27 2.97 2.12
C VAL A 7 -18.79 2.27 0.86
N THR A 8 -18.97 2.92 -0.29
CA THR A 8 -18.41 2.45 -1.57
C THR A 8 -17.23 3.34 -1.94
N CYS A 9 -16.09 2.73 -2.29
CA CYS A 9 -14.93 3.47 -2.79
C CYS A 9 -14.38 2.82 -4.06
N ALA A 10 -13.90 3.64 -4.98
CA ALA A 10 -13.14 3.16 -6.12
C ALA A 10 -11.72 2.78 -5.67
N LEU A 11 -11.20 1.66 -6.17
CA LEU A 11 -9.81 1.27 -5.93
C LEU A 11 -8.85 2.24 -6.64
N HIS A 12 -7.60 2.29 -6.17
CA HIS A 12 -6.55 3.00 -6.89
C HIS A 12 -6.36 2.35 -8.27
N PRO A 13 -6.18 3.10 -9.38
CA PRO A 13 -6.12 2.53 -10.73
C PRO A 13 -5.14 1.36 -10.87
N LEU A 14 -3.90 1.50 -10.37
CA LEU A 14 -2.91 0.42 -10.39
C LEU A 14 -3.32 -0.82 -9.59
N ILE A 15 -4.09 -0.65 -8.49
CA ILE A 15 -4.59 -1.80 -7.72
C ILE A 15 -5.72 -2.48 -8.48
N ALA A 16 -6.65 -1.71 -9.04
CA ALA A 16 -7.73 -2.25 -9.86
C ALA A 16 -7.17 -3.03 -11.05
N GLU A 17 -6.17 -2.49 -11.74
CA GLU A 17 -5.51 -3.10 -12.89
C GLU A 17 -4.93 -4.50 -12.56
N VAL A 18 -4.17 -4.62 -11.47
CA VAL A 18 -3.49 -5.88 -11.14
C VAL A 18 -4.41 -6.92 -10.50
N ALA A 19 -5.51 -6.50 -9.87
CA ALA A 19 -6.38 -7.36 -9.06
C ALA A 19 -7.68 -7.78 -9.77
N ALA A 20 -8.22 -6.98 -10.70
CA ALA A 20 -9.60 -7.13 -11.19
C ALA A 20 -9.90 -8.50 -11.80
N GLU A 21 -9.03 -9.01 -12.69
CA GLU A 21 -9.24 -10.30 -13.35
C GLU A 21 -9.38 -11.44 -12.32
N ARG A 22 -8.45 -11.49 -11.36
CA ARG A 22 -8.38 -12.53 -10.33
C ARG A 22 -9.57 -12.43 -9.39
N TYR A 23 -9.88 -11.23 -8.93
CA TYR A 23 -11.00 -10.96 -8.04
C TYR A 23 -12.33 -11.36 -8.70
N ASN A 24 -12.57 -10.95 -9.95
CA ASN A 24 -13.82 -11.26 -10.67
C ASN A 24 -13.97 -12.76 -10.97
N SER A 25 -12.85 -13.50 -11.00
CA SER A 25 -12.83 -14.95 -11.20
C SER A 25 -12.91 -15.74 -9.87
N GLY A 26 -13.04 -15.06 -8.73
CA GLY A 26 -13.10 -15.68 -7.40
C GLY A 26 -11.75 -16.05 -6.79
N PHE A 27 -10.63 -15.72 -7.46
CA PHE A 27 -9.28 -15.94 -6.94
C PHE A 27 -8.87 -14.77 -6.02
N TYR A 28 -9.54 -14.64 -4.88
CA TYR A 28 -9.37 -13.51 -3.96
C TYR A 28 -7.97 -13.43 -3.35
N TYR A 29 -7.40 -14.57 -2.97
CA TYR A 29 -6.03 -14.68 -2.46
C TYR A 29 -5.00 -14.13 -3.47
N ASP A 30 -5.12 -14.55 -4.72
CA ASP A 30 -4.27 -14.06 -5.82
C ASP A 30 -4.45 -12.56 -6.05
N ALA A 31 -5.69 -12.07 -6.00
CA ALA A 31 -6.00 -10.66 -6.21
C ALA A 31 -5.32 -9.78 -5.15
N VAL A 32 -5.41 -10.19 -3.88
CA VAL A 32 -4.79 -9.50 -2.74
C VAL A 32 -3.26 -9.59 -2.83
N SER A 33 -2.72 -10.77 -3.16
CA SER A 33 -1.28 -10.98 -3.34
C SER A 33 -0.70 -10.00 -4.38
N ARG A 34 -1.34 -9.92 -5.56
CA ARG A 34 -0.95 -9.00 -6.64
C ARG A 34 -1.07 -7.53 -6.24
N ALA A 35 -2.10 -7.17 -5.50
CA ALA A 35 -2.28 -5.79 -5.01
C ALA A 35 -1.12 -5.34 -4.11
N PHE A 36 -0.72 -6.17 -3.14
CA PHE A 36 0.40 -5.82 -2.25
C PHE A 36 1.78 -5.96 -2.92
N GLN A 37 1.95 -6.87 -3.88
CA GLN A 37 3.13 -6.87 -4.75
C GLN A 37 3.25 -5.57 -5.54
N ALA A 38 2.14 -5.01 -6.04
CA ALA A 38 2.16 -3.74 -6.75
C ALA A 38 2.58 -2.58 -5.82
N VAL A 39 2.11 -2.57 -4.56
CA VAL A 39 2.56 -1.59 -3.55
C VAL A 39 4.07 -1.71 -3.30
N GLU A 40 4.57 -2.94 -3.07
CA GLU A 40 5.99 -3.24 -2.88
C GLU A 40 6.83 -2.76 -4.07
N HIS A 41 6.43 -3.14 -5.29
CA HIS A 41 7.13 -2.79 -6.51
C HIS A 41 7.18 -1.27 -6.74
N ARG A 42 6.08 -0.55 -6.46
CA ARG A 42 6.08 0.92 -6.59
C ARG A 42 7.06 1.58 -5.62
N VAL A 43 7.16 1.08 -4.38
CA VAL A 43 8.16 1.56 -3.42
C VAL A 43 9.58 1.28 -3.94
N GLN A 44 9.86 0.09 -4.47
CA GLN A 44 11.17 -0.23 -5.07
C GLN A 44 11.56 0.76 -6.17
N ILE A 45 10.63 1.06 -7.09
CA ILE A 45 10.84 2.04 -8.17
C ILE A 45 11.15 3.42 -7.59
N LEU A 46 10.38 3.88 -6.60
CA LEU A 46 10.55 5.21 -6.01
C LEU A 46 11.92 5.39 -5.34
N ILE A 47 12.45 4.36 -4.68
CA ILE A 47 13.71 4.50 -3.94
C ILE A 47 14.93 3.87 -4.63
N GLY A 48 14.73 3.22 -5.79
CA GLY A 48 15.79 2.62 -6.59
C GLY A 48 16.53 1.49 -5.88
N VAL A 49 15.83 0.67 -5.09
CA VAL A 49 16.44 -0.49 -4.39
C VAL A 49 15.66 -1.78 -4.66
N HIS A 50 16.35 -2.91 -4.58
CA HIS A 50 15.79 -4.25 -4.83
C HIS A 50 15.46 -5.04 -3.55
N GLU A 51 15.45 -4.38 -2.40
CA GLU A 51 15.00 -4.99 -1.14
C GLU A 51 13.50 -5.31 -1.22
N VAL A 52 13.02 -6.21 -0.36
CA VAL A 52 11.61 -6.66 -0.33
C VAL A 52 11.04 -6.63 1.08
N GLY A 53 9.72 -6.69 1.16
CA GLY A 53 8.94 -6.85 2.36
C GLY A 53 9.16 -5.74 3.39
N GLU A 54 9.18 -6.13 4.65
CA GLU A 54 9.36 -5.22 5.78
C GLU A 54 10.65 -4.39 5.70
N LYS A 55 11.74 -5.00 5.24
CA LYS A 55 13.05 -4.34 5.13
C LYS A 55 13.01 -3.20 4.11
N LEU A 56 12.39 -3.43 2.95
CA LEU A 56 12.17 -2.38 1.95
C LEU A 56 11.42 -1.19 2.55
N MET A 57 10.30 -1.46 3.23
CA MET A 57 9.47 -0.41 3.82
C MET A 57 10.22 0.35 4.94
N GLY A 58 11.05 -0.36 5.70
CA GLY A 58 11.96 0.24 6.68
C GLY A 58 12.97 1.20 6.05
N ILE A 59 13.57 0.83 4.92
CA ILE A 59 14.53 1.68 4.20
C ILE A 59 13.82 2.88 3.55
N ALA A 60 12.63 2.67 2.98
CA ALA A 60 11.91 3.70 2.25
C ALA A 60 11.35 4.80 3.16
N LEU A 61 10.74 4.40 4.28
CA LEU A 61 9.94 5.27 5.16
C LEU A 61 10.59 5.49 6.53
N GLY A 62 11.77 4.94 6.78
CA GLY A 62 12.43 4.95 8.08
C GLY A 62 13.11 6.26 8.46
N LYS A 63 13.14 6.52 9.78
CA LYS A 63 13.87 7.63 10.40
C LYS A 63 15.38 7.32 10.52
N PRO A 64 16.24 8.36 10.61
CA PRO A 64 15.93 9.79 10.64
C PRO A 64 15.71 10.44 9.27
N ALA A 65 16.04 9.75 8.17
CA ALA A 65 16.00 10.30 6.82
C ALA A 65 15.21 9.36 5.88
N PRO A 66 13.86 9.52 5.81
CA PRO A 66 13.05 8.72 4.91
C PRO A 66 13.37 9.08 3.45
N LYS A 67 13.40 8.07 2.58
CA LYS A 67 13.64 8.24 1.13
C LYS A 67 12.39 8.64 0.36
N ILE A 68 11.22 8.39 0.93
CA ILE A 68 9.91 8.83 0.40
C ILE A 68 9.07 9.44 1.52
N THR A 69 8.26 10.42 1.13
CA THR A 69 7.37 11.18 2.00
C THR A 69 5.93 10.89 1.60
N VAL A 70 5.18 10.25 2.50
CA VAL A 70 3.79 9.85 2.24
C VAL A 70 2.79 10.50 3.18
N ASN A 71 3.21 11.45 4.02
CA ASN A 71 2.36 12.18 4.97
C ASN A 71 1.57 13.33 4.31
N ARG A 72 0.45 13.72 4.92
CA ARG A 72 -0.32 14.92 4.52
C ARG A 72 -0.23 16.04 5.56
N SER A 73 -0.03 15.67 6.82
CA SER A 73 0.02 16.60 7.93
C SER A 73 1.29 17.45 7.87
N MET A 74 1.16 18.66 8.38
CA MET A 74 2.26 19.60 8.61
C MET A 74 2.33 19.92 10.11
N GLY A 75 3.44 20.52 10.56
CA GLY A 75 3.61 20.94 11.94
C GLY A 75 3.65 19.76 12.94
N GLY A 76 3.03 19.92 14.11
CA GLY A 76 3.18 19.00 15.23
C GLY A 76 2.70 17.55 15.00
N SER A 77 1.88 17.30 13.98
CA SER A 77 1.39 15.95 13.64
C SER A 77 2.23 15.23 12.57
N LEU A 78 3.21 15.92 11.98
CA LEU A 78 4.03 15.37 10.90
C LEU A 78 4.77 14.10 11.33
N GLU A 79 5.46 14.15 12.48
CA GLU A 79 6.32 13.05 12.92
C GLU A 79 5.53 11.79 13.31
N SER A 80 4.35 11.97 13.91
CA SER A 80 3.49 10.86 14.32
C SER A 80 2.86 10.20 13.10
N GLU A 81 2.39 10.97 12.12
CA GLU A 81 1.88 10.43 10.86
C GLU A 81 2.96 9.70 10.08
N GLN A 82 4.17 10.25 9.96
CA GLN A 82 5.28 9.57 9.29
C GLN A 82 5.60 8.22 9.95
N SER A 83 5.69 8.21 11.29
CA SER A 83 5.96 6.98 12.04
C SER A 83 4.84 5.96 11.88
N GLY A 84 3.58 6.41 11.94
CA GLY A 84 2.40 5.56 11.73
C GLY A 84 2.35 4.97 10.33
N MET A 85 2.61 5.79 9.30
CA MET A 85 2.64 5.31 7.93
C MET A 85 3.76 4.29 7.72
N GLN A 86 4.95 4.51 8.25
CA GLN A 86 6.01 3.51 8.21
C GLN A 86 5.54 2.17 8.80
N LEU A 87 4.89 2.19 9.96
CA LEU A 87 4.38 0.98 10.60
C LEU A 87 3.27 0.30 9.79
N LEU A 88 2.36 1.06 9.17
CA LEU A 88 1.30 0.51 8.32
C LEU A 88 1.87 -0.18 7.07
N PHE A 89 2.84 0.43 6.39
CA PHE A 89 3.49 -0.19 5.23
C PHE A 89 4.25 -1.46 5.62
N LYS A 90 5.01 -1.42 6.72
CA LYS A 90 5.71 -2.60 7.24
C LYS A 90 4.74 -3.72 7.63
N GLY A 91 3.67 -3.36 8.34
CA GLY A 91 2.62 -4.27 8.77
C GLY A 91 1.90 -4.92 7.59
N ALA A 92 1.59 -4.15 6.54
CA ALA A 92 0.99 -4.66 5.32
C ALA A 92 1.87 -5.74 4.65
N MET A 93 3.19 -5.52 4.62
CA MET A 93 4.11 -6.51 4.07
C MET A 93 4.14 -7.78 4.92
N LEU A 94 4.26 -7.65 6.24
CA LEU A 94 4.37 -8.78 7.16
C LEU A 94 3.08 -9.59 7.29
N ALA A 95 1.94 -8.91 7.42
CA ALA A 95 0.67 -9.54 7.76
C ALA A 95 -0.17 -9.92 6.54
N LEU A 96 -0.04 -9.19 5.42
CA LEU A 96 -0.92 -9.38 4.26
C LEU A 96 -0.18 -9.96 3.06
N ARG A 97 0.96 -9.35 2.69
CA ARG A 97 1.74 -9.81 1.52
C ARG A 97 2.47 -11.11 1.80
N ASN A 98 3.24 -11.19 2.89
CA ASN A 98 4.14 -12.32 3.13
C ASN A 98 3.42 -13.68 3.29
N PRO A 99 2.30 -13.80 4.03
CA PRO A 99 1.56 -15.05 4.09
C PRO A 99 1.06 -15.49 2.71
N ARG A 100 0.72 -14.53 1.84
CA ARG A 100 0.25 -14.78 0.47
C ARG A 100 1.34 -15.12 -0.55
N MET A 101 2.60 -15.08 -0.12
CA MET A 101 3.77 -15.30 -0.97
C MET A 101 4.66 -16.44 -0.50
N HIS A 102 4.59 -16.76 0.79
CA HIS A 102 5.48 -17.71 1.43
C HIS A 102 4.74 -18.69 2.36
N GLY A 103 3.45 -18.45 2.62
CA GLY A 103 2.60 -19.35 3.39
C GLY A 103 1.98 -20.45 2.52
N PRO A 104 1.25 -21.39 3.12
CA PRO A 104 0.44 -22.34 2.37
C PRO A 104 -0.65 -21.60 1.58
N ASP A 105 -1.03 -22.15 0.43
CA ASP A 105 -2.16 -21.64 -0.36
C ASP A 105 -3.43 -21.72 0.50
N GLN A 106 -3.98 -20.56 0.85
CA GLN A 106 -5.24 -20.42 1.58
C GLN A 106 -6.22 -19.63 0.72
N GLU A 107 -7.51 -19.85 0.92
CA GLU A 107 -8.52 -19.02 0.26
C GLU A 107 -8.87 -17.85 1.18
N ASP A 108 -8.83 -16.63 0.63
CA ASP A 108 -9.37 -15.46 1.31
C ASP A 108 -10.89 -15.42 1.13
N ALA A 109 -11.60 -15.07 2.20
CA ALA A 109 -13.01 -14.71 2.08
C ALA A 109 -13.17 -13.44 1.24
N ARG A 110 -14.27 -13.34 0.50
CA ARG A 110 -14.50 -12.23 -0.44
C ARG A 110 -14.49 -10.88 0.27
N ASP A 111 -15.18 -10.77 1.39
CA ASP A 111 -15.31 -9.56 2.20
C ASP A 111 -13.95 -9.11 2.77
N GLU A 112 -13.19 -10.04 3.35
CA GLU A 112 -11.83 -9.74 3.83
C GLU A 112 -10.92 -9.29 2.67
N ALA A 113 -11.01 -9.94 1.51
CA ALA A 113 -10.26 -9.55 0.33
C ALA A 113 -10.62 -8.15 -0.17
N GLU A 114 -11.90 -7.77 -0.14
CA GLU A 114 -12.34 -6.41 -0.45
C GLU A 114 -11.69 -5.37 0.49
N GLU A 115 -11.69 -5.62 1.80
CA GLU A 115 -11.06 -4.74 2.79
C GLU A 115 -9.55 -4.60 2.56
N MET A 116 -8.88 -5.71 2.27
CA MET A 116 -7.45 -5.73 1.96
C MET A 116 -7.11 -5.00 0.67
N LEU A 117 -7.94 -5.12 -0.38
CA LEU A 117 -7.77 -4.38 -1.64
C LEU A 117 -7.99 -2.88 -1.45
N VAL A 118 -8.97 -2.49 -0.62
CA VAL A 118 -9.18 -1.10 -0.22
C VAL A 118 -7.97 -0.57 0.57
N PHE A 119 -7.41 -1.37 1.48
CA PHE A 119 -6.22 -0.98 2.22
C PHE A 119 -4.98 -0.84 1.31
N ALA A 120 -4.74 -1.78 0.40
CA ALA A 120 -3.69 -1.66 -0.62
C ALA A 120 -3.89 -0.40 -1.47
N SER A 121 -5.13 -0.09 -1.85
CA SER A 121 -5.48 1.14 -2.57
C SER A 121 -5.21 2.39 -1.75
N PHE A 122 -5.49 2.38 -0.44
CA PHE A 122 -5.14 3.47 0.45
C PHE A 122 -3.63 3.70 0.48
N LEU A 123 -2.81 2.65 0.68
CA LEU A 123 -1.35 2.77 0.66
C LEU A 123 -0.84 3.32 -0.68
N MET A 124 -1.40 2.85 -1.79
CA MET A 124 -1.06 3.32 -3.13
C MET A 124 -1.36 4.81 -3.31
N ARG A 125 -2.51 5.30 -2.80
CA ARG A 125 -2.84 6.74 -2.79
C ARG A 125 -1.90 7.57 -1.90
N ARG A 126 -1.28 6.96 -0.88
CA ARG A 126 -0.28 7.64 -0.06
C ARG A 126 1.05 7.77 -0.80
N LEU A 127 1.37 6.85 -1.72
CA LEU A 127 2.52 6.96 -2.62
C LEU A 127 2.30 8.01 -3.73
N ASP A 128 1.05 8.27 -4.16
CA ASP A 128 0.76 9.35 -5.12
C ASP A 128 1.27 10.70 -4.66
N ILE A 129 1.25 10.96 -3.34
CA ILE A 129 1.75 12.20 -2.73
C ILE A 129 3.24 12.40 -3.05
N GLU A 130 4.05 11.35 -2.94
CA GLU A 130 5.47 11.39 -3.25
C GLU A 130 5.71 11.65 -4.74
N ASP A 131 4.93 11.00 -5.62
CA ASP A 131 5.03 11.21 -7.06
C ASP A 131 4.69 12.65 -7.46
N GLU A 132 3.64 13.22 -6.87
CA GLU A 132 3.27 14.62 -7.08
C GLU A 132 4.39 15.57 -6.63
N GLN A 133 4.99 15.34 -5.47
CA GLN A 133 6.12 16.15 -4.98
C GLN A 133 7.33 16.07 -5.91
N ARG A 134 7.69 14.88 -6.38
CA ARG A 134 8.82 14.68 -7.30
C ARG A 134 8.55 15.32 -8.66
N LYS A 135 7.33 15.22 -9.18
CA LYS A 135 6.93 15.90 -10.42
C LYS A 135 7.09 17.41 -10.27
N VAL A 136 6.54 17.99 -9.20
CA VAL A 136 6.67 19.42 -8.90
C VAL A 136 8.14 19.85 -8.83
N ALA A 137 8.99 19.08 -8.14
CA ALA A 137 10.43 19.35 -8.05
C ALA A 137 11.15 19.25 -9.41
N ALA A 138 10.77 18.29 -10.26
CA ALA A 138 11.33 18.11 -11.60
C ALA A 138 10.85 19.19 -12.59
N THR A 139 9.69 19.79 -12.35
CA THR A 139 9.13 20.91 -13.14
C THR A 139 9.46 22.30 -12.58
N GLY A 140 10.31 22.41 -11.56
CA GLY A 140 10.70 23.69 -10.96
C GLY A 140 11.66 24.50 -11.84
N PRO A 141 11.69 25.84 -11.62
CA PRO A 141 11.34 26.91 -12.57
C PRO A 141 12.09 26.94 -13.90
#